data_AF-A0A7V1LN27-F1
#
_entry.id   AF-A0A7V1LN27-F1
#
_cell.length_a   1.000
_cell.length_b   1.000
_cell.length_c   1.000
_cell.angle_alpha   90.00
_cell.angle_beta   90.00
_cell.angle_gamma   90.00
#
_symmetry.space_group_name_H-M   'P 1'
#
loop_
_entity.id
_entity.type
_entity.pdbx_description
1 polymer ?
#
loop_
_entity_poly.entity_id
_entity_poly.type
_entity_poly.pdbx_seq_one_letter_code
_entity_poly.pdbx_strand_id
1 'polypeptide(L)' 'MTQTMNNAYLALQGLATGNAFGNTFYKAATRKGLVQRKLPASPWLWTADTAMAVAVCQTLREHGTVDEET' A
#
# COMPACT_ATOMS: atom_id res chain seq x y z
N MET A 1 8.62 20.47 0.04
CA MET A 1 8.05 19.43 0.93
C MET A 1 8.92 19.30 2.16
N THR A 2 8.33 19.12 3.33
CA THR A 2 9.07 18.83 4.57
C THR A 2 9.69 17.43 4.50
N GLN A 3 10.80 17.19 5.21
CA GLN A 3 11.46 15.87 5.26
C GLN A 3 10.47 14.75 5.64
N THR A 4 9.55 15.04 6.56
CA THR A 4 8.50 14.11 7.00
C THR A 4 7.60 13.68 5.85
N MET A 5 7.19 14.60 4.97
CA MET A 5 6.31 14.26 3.85
C MET A 5 7.05 13.45 2.77
N ASN A 6 8.35 13.70 2.57
CA ASN A 6 9.17 12.85 1.68
C ASN A 6 9.25 11.41 2.20
N ASN A 7 9.44 11.24 3.51
CA ASN A 7 9.45 9.92 4.14
C ASN A 7 8.08 9.24 4.03
N ALA A 8 6.98 9.99 4.17
CA ALA A 8 5.63 9.47 4.01
C ALA A 8 5.39 8.95 2.58
N TYR A 9 5.83 9.67 1.55
CA TYR A 9 5.72 9.19 0.16
C TYR A 9 6.58 7.96 -0.12
N LEU A 10 7.79 7.90 0.42
CA LEU A 10 8.62 6.69 0.33
C LEU A 10 7.93 5.50 1.00
N ALA A 11 7.33 5.70 2.18
CA ALA A 11 6.58 4.68 2.87
C ALA A 11 5.34 4.23 2.08
N LEU A 12 4.61 5.15 1.43
CA LEU A 12 3.45 4.81 0.58
C LEU A 12 3.86 3.96 -0.64
N GLN A 13 5.02 4.23 -1.25
CA GLN A 13 5.53 3.40 -2.35
C GLN A 13 5.85 1.97 -1.88
N GLY A 14 6.46 1.85 -0.68
CA GLY A 14 6.69 0.56 -0.04
C GLY A 14 5.38 -0.17 0.29
N LEU A 15 4.40 0.53 0.84
CA LEU A 15 3.07 -0.01 1.14
C LEU A 15 2.38 -0.50 -0.13
N ALA A 16 2.31 0.32 -1.18
CA ALA A 16 1.68 -0.05 -2.45
C ALA A 16 2.30 -1.32 -3.04
N THR A 17 3.63 -1.40 -3.03
CA THR A 17 4.37 -2.57 -3.55
C THR A 17 4.10 -3.81 -2.71
N GLY A 18 4.24 -3.71 -1.39
CA GLY A 18 4.06 -4.83 -0.46
C GLY A 18 2.61 -5.32 -0.42
N ASN A 19 1.64 -4.39 -0.48
CA ASN A 19 0.23 -4.69 -0.51
C ASN A 19 -0.19 -5.36 -1.82
N ALA A 20 0.23 -4.82 -2.97
CA ALA A 20 -0.04 -5.44 -4.28
C ALA A 20 0.55 -6.85 -4.37
N PHE A 21 1.79 -7.04 -3.92
CA PHE A 21 2.44 -8.35 -3.87
C PHE A 21 1.71 -9.30 -2.90
N GLY A 22 1.48 -8.87 -1.65
CA GLY A 22 0.83 -9.68 -0.61
C GLY A 22 -0.58 -10.11 -1.00
N ASN A 23 -1.35 -9.23 -1.65
CA ASN A 23 -2.69 -9.51 -2.14
C ASN A 23 -2.72 -10.71 -3.11
N THR A 24 -1.68 -10.88 -3.94
CA THR A 24 -1.59 -12.02 -4.86
C THR A 24 -1.50 -13.38 -4.16
N PHE A 25 -1.04 -13.41 -2.90
CA PHE A 25 -0.85 -14.63 -2.11
C PHE A 25 -1.86 -14.80 -0.96
N TYR A 26 -2.83 -13.89 -0.84
CA TYR A 26 -3.85 -13.94 0.20
C TYR A 26 -4.74 -15.19 0.09
N LYS A 27 -5.01 -15.66 -1.13
CA LYS A 27 -5.84 -16.84 -1.39
C LYS A 27 -5.06 -18.14 -1.21
N ALA A 28 -5.70 -19.16 -0.64
CA ALA A 28 -5.07 -20.46 -0.41
C ALA A 28 -4.47 -21.10 -1.68
N ALA A 29 -5.13 -20.92 -2.83
CA ALA A 29 -4.70 -21.47 -4.11
C ALA A 29 -3.35 -20.92 -4.59
N THR A 30 -2.98 -19.69 -4.24
CA THR A 30 -1.75 -19.04 -4.72
C THR A 30 -0.58 -19.22 -3.75
N ARG A 31 -0.82 -19.56 -2.48
CA ARG A 31 0.22 -19.74 -1.44
C ARG A 31 1.32 -20.74 -1.80
N LYS A 32 1.03 -21.79 -2.59
CA LYS A 32 2.05 -22.75 -3.06
C LYS A 32 3.17 -22.07 -3.86
N GLY A 33 2.87 -20.97 -4.56
CA GLY A 33 3.85 -20.19 -5.31
C GLY A 33 4.96 -19.59 -4.44
N LEU A 34 4.68 -19.26 -3.17
CA LEU A 34 5.69 -18.72 -2.25
C LEU A 34 6.81 -19.73 -1.97
N VAL A 35 6.43 -20.98 -1.64
CA VAL A 35 7.39 -22.07 -1.38
C VAL A 35 8.22 -22.37 -2.63
N GLN A 36 7.58 -22.31 -3.80
CA GLN A 36 8.23 -22.53 -5.10
C GLN A 36 9.02 -21.33 -5.60
N ARG A 37 9.03 -20.20 -4.87
CA ARG A 37 9.59 -18.90 -5.31
C ARG A 37 9.11 -18.48 -6.70
N LYS A 38 7.85 -18.80 -7.03
CA LYS A 38 7.20 -18.46 -8.29
C LYS A 38 6.32 -17.23 -8.12
N LEU A 39 6.60 -16.20 -8.90
CA LEU A 39 5.80 -14.98 -8.94
C LEU A 39 4.47 -15.20 -9.68
N PRO A 40 3.37 -14.57 -9.24
CA PRO A 40 2.13 -14.52 -10.00
C PRO A 40 2.29 -13.60 -11.22
N ALA A 41 1.49 -13.85 -12.26
CA ALA A 41 1.47 -12.98 -13.43
C ALA A 41 1.07 -11.55 -13.04
N SER A 42 1.68 -10.56 -13.70
CA SER A 42 1.27 -9.16 -13.59
C SER A 42 -0.04 -8.92 -14.37
N PRO A 43 -0.81 -7.86 -14.06
CA PRO A 43 -0.55 -6.84 -13.03
C PRO A 43 -0.88 -7.31 -11.61
N TRP A 44 -0.12 -6.81 -10.62
CA TRP A 44 -0.46 -6.99 -9.20
C TRP A 44 -1.27 -5.79 -8.74
N LEU A 45 -2.47 -6.05 -8.22
CA LEU A 45 -3.37 -5.01 -7.75
C LEU A 45 -3.22 -4.83 -6.24
N TRP A 46 -2.97 -3.60 -5.84
CA TRP A 46 -3.17 -3.09 -4.49
C TRP A 46 -4.66 -3.15 -4.07
N THR A 47 -4.92 -3.15 -2.76
CA THR A 47 -6.24 -3.21 -2.12
C THR A 47 -6.62 -1.87 -1.49
N ALA A 48 -7.78 -1.83 -0.81
CA ALA A 48 -8.27 -0.66 -0.10
C ALA A 48 -7.26 -0.10 0.92
N ASP A 49 -6.44 -0.94 1.56
CA ASP A 49 -5.42 -0.55 2.53
C ASP A 49 -4.52 0.59 2.02
N THR A 50 -4.05 0.47 0.77
CA THR A 50 -3.17 1.48 0.21
C THR A 50 -3.94 2.71 -0.24
N ALA A 51 -5.17 2.56 -0.74
CA ALA A 51 -6.03 3.70 -1.09
C ALA A 51 -6.36 4.55 0.16
N MET A 52 -6.66 3.89 1.29
CA MET A 52 -6.92 4.54 2.58
C MET A 52 -5.68 5.28 3.10
N ALA A 53 -4.49 4.66 3.02
CA ALA A 53 -3.25 5.32 3.42
C ALA A 53 -2.91 6.54 2.54
N VAL A 54 -3.16 6.46 1.24
CA VAL A 54 -3.01 7.59 0.31
C VAL A 54 -3.96 8.72 0.70
N ALA A 55 -5.24 8.41 0.99
CA ALA A 55 -6.23 9.40 1.41
C ALA A 55 -5.77 10.14 2.69
N VAL A 56 -5.32 9.42 3.72
CA VAL A 56 -4.78 10.01 4.95
C VAL A 56 -3.60 10.94 4.67
N CYS A 57 -2.64 10.52 3.84
CA CYS A 57 -1.49 11.37 3.49
C CYS A 57 -1.88 12.60 2.67
N GLN A 58 -2.89 12.49 1.81
CA GLN A 58 -3.45 13.62 1.06
C GLN A 58 -4.09 14.63 2.02
N THR A 59 -4.95 14.17 2.94
CA THR A 59 -5.57 15.02 3.97
C THR A 59 -4.52 15.72 4.83
N LEU A 60 -3.50 14.99 5.32
CA LEU A 60 -2.41 15.59 6.09
C LEU A 60 -1.62 16.63 5.31
N ARG A 61 -1.39 16.41 4.02
CA ARG A 61 -0.70 17.39 3.16
C ARG A 61 -1.53 18.65 2.96
N GLU A 62 -2.84 18.51 2.80
CA GLU A 62 -3.74 19.61 2.44
C GLU A 62 -4.19 20.41 3.66
N HIS A 63 -4.40 19.75 4.80
CA HIS A 63 -4.97 20.36 6.00
C HIS A 63 -4.02 20.41 7.20
N GLY A 64 -2.89 19.67 7.15
CA GLY A 64 -1.94 19.59 8.27
C GLY A 64 -2.42 18.74 9.47
N THR A 65 -3.65 18.22 9.41
CA THR A 65 -4.27 17.38 10.43
C THR A 65 -5.20 16.36 9.77
N VAL A 66 -5.56 15.32 10.52
CA VAL A 66 -6.69 14.42 10.19
C VAL A 66 -7.73 14.62 11.26
N ASP A 67 -8.97 14.82 10.85
CA ASP A 67 -10.13 14.85 11.74
C ASP A 67 -10.96 13.60 11.45
N GLU A 68 -11.23 12.79 12.47
CA GLU A 68 -11.98 11.53 12.35
C GLU A 68 -13.49 11.76 12.38
N GLU A 69 -13.95 12.93 12.79
CA GLU A 69 -15.38 13.24 12.96
C GLU A 69 -16.04 13.95 11.76
N THR A 70 -15.28 14.25 10.70
CA THR A 70 -15.84 14.82 9.45
C THR A 70 -15.99 13.76 8.37
#